data_AF-A0AAD5X3T8-F1
#
_entry.id   AF-A0AAD5X3T8-F1
#
_cell.length_a   1.000
_cell.length_b   1.000
_cell.length_c   1.000
_cell.angle_alpha   90.00
_cell.angle_beta   90.00
_cell.angle_gamma   90.00
#
_symmetry.space_group_name_H-M   'P 1'
#
loop_
_entity.id
_entity.type
_entity.pdbx_description
1 polymer ?
#
loop_
_entity_poly.entity_id
_entity_poly.type
_entity_poly.pdbx_seq_one_letter_code
_entity_poly.pdbx_strand_id
1 'polypeptide(L)'
;MAILLNGLEVNADKPVAIQILRFFSEFVHNATNRMAFEVSSVNGILLFRETSKVLTIYGRHVLSRPVDGSRMWQEKYKGIAICINILKNSINGKYVNFGVYELYSDPTLNNARVIFNELILNIPLKDLMAHPKLTIAFFQLLESFTGDQLFFLKEIPLDAYEYVIRACAEGVGAPQENVSSLACTTIDQIASFVIRQSLLNKPTTHLLLQRASELPQLFTLVISRILETALFEDNTHNWSLTRPLLPLVLINREFWDFYIGTLVNGQLDGWKEAVGTALRKIMDGIEVNILPANKDRFTQQFLSFRREMAQNQITLMFPPDLRAAVNCLG
;
A
#
# COMPACT_ATOMS: atom_id res chain seq x y z
N MET A 1 -17.36 -27.05 8.12
CA MET A 1 -16.47 -26.40 7.14
C MET A 1 -16.37 -27.16 5.82
N ALA A 2 -16.11 -28.48 5.84
CA ALA A 2 -15.98 -29.31 4.64
C ALA A 2 -17.13 -29.17 3.62
N ILE A 3 -18.39 -29.11 4.08
CA ILE A 3 -19.56 -28.93 3.19
C ILE A 3 -19.46 -27.62 2.38
N LEU A 4 -19.00 -26.53 3.02
CA LEU A 4 -18.85 -25.23 2.34
C LEU A 4 -17.68 -25.24 1.37
N LEU A 5 -16.57 -25.92 1.71
CA LEU A 5 -15.42 -26.07 0.81
C LEU A 5 -15.81 -26.88 -0.43
N ASN A 6 -16.44 -28.04 -0.25
CA ASN A 6 -16.91 -28.88 -1.35
C ASN A 6 -17.97 -28.15 -2.18
N GLY A 7 -18.87 -27.43 -1.52
CA GLY A 7 -19.88 -26.60 -2.18
C GLY A 7 -19.26 -25.49 -3.05
N LEU A 8 -18.15 -24.90 -2.59
CA LEU A 8 -17.38 -23.91 -3.33
C LEU A 8 -16.63 -24.53 -4.50
N GLU A 9 -15.98 -25.68 -4.32
CA GLU A 9 -15.27 -26.39 -5.41
C GLU A 9 -16.22 -26.75 -6.56
N VAL A 10 -17.42 -27.23 -6.26
CA VAL A 10 -18.38 -27.69 -7.28
C VAL A 10 -19.15 -26.53 -7.95
N ASN A 11 -19.25 -25.37 -7.29
CA ASN A 11 -20.12 -24.28 -7.73
C ASN A 11 -19.41 -22.93 -7.80
N ALA A 12 -18.09 -22.91 -7.98
CA ALA A 12 -17.28 -21.69 -8.03
C ALA A 12 -17.70 -20.70 -9.13
N ASP A 13 -18.33 -21.20 -10.20
CA ASP A 13 -18.87 -20.45 -11.33
C ASP A 13 -20.27 -19.87 -11.11
N LYS A 14 -20.98 -20.33 -10.08
CA LYS A 14 -22.38 -19.99 -9.80
C LYS A 14 -22.50 -18.90 -8.72
N PRO A 15 -23.65 -18.20 -8.66
CA PRO A 15 -23.91 -17.18 -7.63
C PRO A 15 -23.76 -17.67 -6.18
N VAL A 16 -23.90 -18.98 -5.93
CA VAL A 16 -23.71 -19.58 -4.61
C VAL A 16 -22.28 -19.42 -4.10
N ALA A 17 -21.27 -19.42 -4.95
CA ALA A 17 -19.88 -19.16 -4.55
C ALA A 17 -19.75 -17.81 -3.86
N ILE A 18 -20.39 -16.77 -4.41
CA ILE A 18 -20.40 -15.43 -3.82
C ILE A 18 -21.08 -15.44 -2.44
N GLN A 19 -22.12 -16.25 -2.23
CA GLN A 19 -22.77 -16.36 -0.92
C GLN A 19 -21.89 -17.07 0.10
N ILE A 20 -21.18 -18.12 -0.31
CA ILE A 20 -20.18 -18.80 0.52
C ILE A 20 -19.07 -17.81 0.91
N LEU A 21 -18.53 -17.05 -0.05
CA LEU A 21 -17.51 -16.04 0.23
C LEU A 21 -18.02 -14.94 1.19
N ARG A 22 -19.26 -14.46 1.02
CA ARG A 22 -19.87 -13.48 1.94
C ARG A 22 -20.00 -14.04 3.34
N PHE A 23 -20.47 -15.28 3.47
CA PHE A 23 -20.52 -15.98 4.76
C PHE A 23 -19.13 -16.01 5.39
N PHE A 24 -18.09 -16.39 4.65
CA PHE A 24 -16.72 -16.40 5.16
C PHE A 24 -16.22 -15.02 5.56
N SER A 25 -16.52 -13.99 4.77
CA SER A 25 -16.15 -12.60 5.05
C SER A 25 -16.70 -12.14 6.40
N GLU A 26 -17.96 -12.45 6.69
CA GLU A 26 -18.58 -12.17 8.00
C GLU A 26 -18.03 -13.10 9.09
N PHE A 27 -17.86 -14.39 8.79
CA PHE A 27 -17.42 -15.41 9.74
C PHE A 27 -16.00 -15.19 10.27
N VAL A 28 -15.11 -14.56 9.49
CA VAL A 28 -13.76 -14.20 9.93
C VAL A 28 -13.67 -12.76 10.46
N HIS A 29 -14.73 -11.96 10.34
CA HIS A 29 -14.76 -10.58 10.79
C HIS A 29 -14.97 -10.50 12.30
N ASN A 30 -13.92 -10.15 13.06
CA ASN A 30 -13.97 -10.02 14.52
C ASN A 30 -14.60 -8.70 15.00
N ALA A 31 -15.81 -8.38 14.53
CA ALA A 31 -16.56 -7.26 15.06
C ALA A 31 -16.83 -7.47 16.56
N THR A 32 -16.72 -6.38 17.34
CA THR A 32 -17.03 -6.35 18.78
C THR A 32 -16.31 -7.42 19.61
N ASN A 33 -15.10 -7.85 19.19
CA ASN A 33 -14.32 -8.90 19.85
C ASN A 33 -15.06 -10.24 20.04
N ARG A 34 -15.98 -10.59 19.12
CA ARG A 34 -16.74 -11.85 19.16
C ARG A 34 -15.89 -13.13 19.11
N MET A 35 -14.65 -13.02 18.61
CA MET A 35 -13.63 -14.06 18.59
C MET A 35 -12.49 -13.62 19.50
N ALA A 36 -12.63 -13.89 20.79
CA ALA A 36 -11.59 -13.71 21.79
C ALA A 36 -11.11 -15.09 22.24
N PHE A 37 -10.07 -15.59 21.58
CA PHE A 37 -9.44 -16.84 21.96
C PHE A 37 -8.31 -16.58 22.97
N GLU A 38 -8.11 -17.50 23.91
CA GLU A 38 -6.92 -17.48 24.76
C GLU A 38 -5.65 -17.64 23.92
N VAL A 39 -4.53 -17.11 24.38
CA VAL A 39 -3.23 -17.15 23.66
C VAL A 39 -2.77 -18.59 23.37
N SER A 40 -3.21 -19.56 24.19
CA SER A 40 -2.96 -21.00 24.05
C SER A 40 -3.91 -21.69 23.07
N SER A 41 -4.95 -21.02 22.59
CA SER A 41 -5.99 -21.62 21.78
C SER A 41 -5.57 -21.83 20.33
N VAL A 42 -5.78 -23.04 19.83
CA VAL A 42 -5.52 -23.39 18.43
C VAL A 42 -6.67 -22.94 17.50
N ASN A 43 -7.79 -22.45 18.06
CA ASN A 43 -9.01 -22.16 17.29
C ASN A 43 -8.80 -21.11 16.20
N GLY A 44 -8.03 -20.05 16.48
CA GLY A 44 -7.71 -19.04 15.47
C GLY A 44 -6.88 -19.61 14.32
N ILE A 45 -5.93 -20.48 14.64
CA ILE A 45 -5.05 -21.14 13.65
C ILE A 45 -5.89 -22.09 12.77
N LEU A 46 -6.79 -22.87 13.36
CA LEU A 46 -7.68 -23.76 12.62
C LEU A 46 -8.66 -22.97 11.74
N LEU A 47 -9.21 -21.86 12.27
CA LEU A 47 -10.10 -20.99 11.53
C LEU A 47 -9.39 -20.43 10.28
N PHE A 48 -8.19 -19.86 10.44
CA PHE A 48 -7.47 -19.32 9.30
C PHE A 48 -6.97 -20.40 8.33
N ARG A 49 -6.71 -21.63 8.80
CA ARG A 49 -6.45 -22.78 7.91
C ARG A 49 -7.61 -23.05 6.96
N GLU A 50 -8.83 -23.03 7.47
CA GLU A 50 -10.01 -23.23 6.64
C GLU A 50 -10.28 -22.00 5.73
N THR A 51 -10.05 -20.80 6.24
CA THR A 51 -10.13 -19.56 5.45
C THR A 51 -9.14 -19.56 4.28
N SER A 52 -7.89 -19.99 4.51
CA SER A 52 -6.87 -20.10 3.46
C SER A 52 -7.32 -21.06 2.36
N LYS A 53 -7.93 -22.21 2.71
CA LYS A 53 -8.46 -23.15 1.70
C LYS A 53 -9.53 -22.51 0.85
N VAL A 54 -10.46 -21.76 1.43
CA VAL A 54 -11.49 -21.00 0.69
C VAL A 54 -10.87 -20.04 -0.32
N LEU A 55 -9.89 -19.26 0.13
CA LEU A 55 -9.18 -18.31 -0.73
C LEU A 55 -8.48 -19.03 -1.89
N THR A 56 -7.80 -20.14 -1.61
CA THR A 56 -7.08 -20.92 -2.63
C THR A 56 -8.04 -21.59 -3.63
N ILE A 57 -9.13 -22.21 -3.17
CA ILE A 57 -10.12 -22.88 -4.03
C ILE A 57 -10.77 -21.86 -4.98
N TYR A 58 -11.32 -20.77 -4.43
CA TYR A 58 -11.99 -19.77 -5.24
C TYR A 58 -11.00 -19.05 -6.16
N GLY A 59 -9.83 -18.69 -5.62
CA GLY A 59 -8.79 -17.98 -6.36
C GLY A 59 -8.35 -18.75 -7.61
N ARG A 60 -8.04 -20.05 -7.47
CA ARG A 60 -7.63 -20.87 -8.62
C ARG A 60 -8.69 -20.92 -9.71
N HIS A 61 -9.95 -21.09 -9.31
CA HIS A 61 -11.06 -21.14 -10.25
C HIS A 61 -11.25 -19.80 -10.98
N VAL A 62 -11.28 -18.69 -10.25
CA VAL A 62 -11.50 -17.35 -10.85
C VAL A 62 -10.34 -16.92 -11.76
N LEU A 63 -9.11 -17.38 -11.47
CA LEU A 63 -7.93 -17.14 -12.30
C LEU A 63 -7.95 -17.96 -13.60
N SER A 64 -8.42 -19.21 -13.55
CA SER A 64 -8.50 -20.08 -14.75
C SER A 64 -9.62 -19.72 -15.73
N ARG A 65 -10.57 -18.86 -15.31
CA ARG A 65 -11.78 -18.59 -16.09
C ARG A 65 -11.56 -17.44 -17.07
N PRO A 66 -11.75 -17.65 -18.39
CA PRO A 66 -11.83 -16.55 -19.34
C PRO A 66 -13.14 -15.78 -19.11
N VAL A 67 -13.04 -14.46 -19.02
CA VAL A 67 -14.20 -13.57 -18.78
C VAL A 67 -14.21 -12.51 -19.85
N ASP A 68 -15.40 -12.26 -20.42
CA ASP A 68 -15.60 -11.16 -21.35
C ASP A 68 -15.45 -9.81 -20.63
N GLY A 69 -14.84 -8.83 -21.32
CA GLY A 69 -14.57 -7.50 -20.79
C GLY A 69 -15.81 -6.82 -20.19
N SER A 70 -16.99 -7.04 -20.79
CA SER A 70 -18.26 -6.47 -20.35
C SER A 70 -18.77 -6.99 -19.00
N ARG A 71 -18.30 -8.17 -18.56
CA ARG A 71 -18.76 -8.87 -17.34
C ARG A 71 -17.67 -9.06 -16.30
N MET A 72 -16.51 -8.42 -16.47
CA MET A 72 -15.36 -8.52 -15.57
C MET A 72 -15.72 -8.24 -14.12
N TRP A 73 -16.55 -7.24 -13.86
CA TRP A 73 -17.00 -6.94 -12.51
C TRP A 73 -17.81 -8.09 -11.89
N GLN A 74 -18.84 -8.56 -12.59
CA GLN A 74 -19.80 -9.54 -12.06
C GLN A 74 -19.16 -10.91 -11.86
N GLU A 75 -18.31 -11.33 -12.80
CA GLU A 75 -17.77 -12.70 -12.85
C GLU A 75 -16.37 -12.85 -12.23
N LYS A 76 -15.58 -11.77 -12.15
CA LYS A 76 -14.19 -11.79 -11.64
C LYS A 76 -14.01 -10.87 -10.44
N TYR A 77 -14.08 -9.55 -10.63
CA TYR A 77 -13.65 -8.58 -9.62
C TYR A 77 -14.49 -8.57 -8.35
N LYS A 78 -15.81 -8.80 -8.45
CA LYS A 78 -16.68 -8.86 -7.28
C LYS A 78 -16.27 -9.96 -6.31
N GLY A 79 -15.91 -11.14 -6.83
CA GLY A 79 -15.45 -12.24 -5.99
C GLY A 79 -14.09 -11.97 -5.38
N ILE A 80 -13.15 -11.45 -6.19
CA ILE A 80 -11.82 -11.06 -5.72
C ILE A 80 -11.91 -10.03 -4.59
N ALA A 81 -12.77 -9.01 -4.73
CA ALA A 81 -12.99 -8.01 -3.68
C ALA A 81 -13.47 -8.62 -2.36
N ILE A 82 -14.25 -9.70 -2.40
CA ILE A 82 -14.69 -10.42 -1.19
C ILE A 82 -13.54 -11.23 -0.61
N CYS A 83 -12.74 -11.92 -1.44
CA CYS A 83 -11.51 -12.61 -1.00
C CYS A 83 -10.52 -11.68 -0.31
N ILE A 84 -10.31 -10.47 -0.87
CA ILE A 84 -9.50 -9.42 -0.27
C ILE A 84 -10.04 -9.03 1.11
N ASN A 85 -11.37 -8.85 1.24
CA ASN A 85 -11.99 -8.54 2.53
C ASN A 85 -11.88 -9.68 3.55
N ILE A 86 -12.03 -10.94 3.13
CA ILE A 86 -11.81 -12.12 3.98
C ILE A 86 -10.40 -12.10 4.56
N LEU A 87 -9.37 -11.87 3.72
CA LEU A 87 -7.98 -11.83 4.16
C LEU A 87 -7.73 -10.64 5.10
N LYS A 88 -8.25 -9.45 4.75
CA LYS A 88 -8.16 -8.24 5.59
C LYS A 88 -8.75 -8.49 6.98
N ASN A 89 -9.97 -9.03 7.03
CA ASN A 89 -10.68 -9.32 8.27
C ASN A 89 -9.95 -10.36 9.12
N SER A 90 -9.25 -11.30 8.48
CA SER A 90 -8.42 -12.31 9.17
C SER A 90 -7.17 -11.69 9.80
N ILE A 91 -6.51 -10.76 9.09
CA ILE A 91 -5.32 -10.04 9.59
C ILE A 91 -5.72 -9.14 10.77
N ASN A 92 -6.76 -8.32 10.59
CA ASN A 92 -7.21 -7.37 11.61
C ASN A 92 -7.93 -8.03 12.79
N GLY A 93 -8.27 -9.30 12.67
CA GLY A 93 -9.06 -10.02 13.66
C GLY A 93 -8.38 -10.19 15.01
N LYS A 94 -7.04 -10.14 15.07
CA LYS A 94 -6.21 -10.34 16.28
C LYS A 94 -6.47 -11.65 17.04
N TYR A 95 -7.19 -12.59 16.44
CA TYR A 95 -7.49 -13.90 17.00
C TYR A 95 -6.55 -15.01 16.48
N VAL A 96 -5.64 -14.67 15.57
CA VAL A 96 -4.62 -15.58 15.00
C VAL A 96 -3.25 -14.97 15.20
N ASN A 97 -2.31 -15.75 15.74
CA ASN A 97 -0.90 -15.39 15.69
C ASN A 97 -0.26 -15.98 14.43
N PHE A 98 -0.06 -15.14 13.41
CA PHE A 98 0.46 -15.57 12.12
C PHE A 98 1.92 -16.07 12.16
N GLY A 99 2.71 -15.67 13.16
CA GLY A 99 4.08 -16.15 13.33
C GLY A 99 4.16 -17.65 13.65
N VAL A 100 3.06 -18.25 14.12
CA VAL A 100 2.99 -19.68 14.43
C VAL A 100 3.09 -20.55 13.17
N TYR A 101 2.55 -20.10 12.04
CA TYR A 101 2.65 -20.86 10.78
C TYR A 101 4.09 -21.02 10.33
N GLU A 102 4.91 -19.98 10.54
CA GLU A 102 6.32 -20.02 10.24
C GLU A 102 7.08 -20.97 11.18
N LEU A 103 6.83 -20.87 12.49
CA LEU A 103 7.51 -21.69 13.50
C LEU A 103 7.31 -23.19 13.26
N TYR A 104 6.13 -23.59 12.79
CA TYR A 104 5.78 -24.98 12.51
C TYR A 104 5.89 -25.38 11.04
N SER A 105 6.44 -24.52 10.16
CA SER A 105 6.52 -24.77 8.72
C SER A 105 5.17 -25.14 8.08
N ASP A 106 4.08 -24.55 8.56
CA ASP A 106 2.73 -24.77 8.04
C ASP A 106 2.50 -23.87 6.80
N PRO A 107 2.15 -24.46 5.63
CA PRO A 107 2.05 -23.72 4.37
C PRO A 107 0.80 -22.83 4.28
N THR A 108 -0.11 -22.88 5.24
CA THR A 108 -1.41 -22.18 5.22
C THR A 108 -1.26 -20.69 4.89
N LEU A 109 -0.41 -19.97 5.64
CA LEU A 109 -0.22 -18.55 5.41
C LEU A 109 0.42 -18.26 4.04
N ASN A 110 1.36 -19.11 3.62
CA ASN A 110 2.01 -18.95 2.32
C ASN A 110 1.02 -19.16 1.17
N ASN A 111 0.17 -20.19 1.24
CA ASN A 111 -0.87 -20.46 0.25
C ASN A 111 -1.83 -19.27 0.07
N ALA A 112 -2.22 -18.63 1.19
CA ALA A 112 -3.05 -17.42 1.15
C ALA A 112 -2.32 -16.22 0.52
N ARG A 113 -1.01 -16.07 0.75
CA ARG A 113 -0.18 -15.00 0.15
C ARG A 113 0.00 -15.21 -1.35
N VAL A 114 0.35 -16.44 -1.77
CA VAL A 114 0.55 -16.79 -3.19
C VAL A 114 -0.73 -16.53 -3.99
N ILE A 115 -1.88 -17.05 -3.52
CA ILE A 115 -3.14 -16.82 -4.24
C ILE A 115 -3.52 -15.34 -4.26
N PHE A 116 -3.25 -14.59 -3.19
CA PHE A 116 -3.50 -13.15 -3.17
C PHE A 116 -2.67 -12.40 -4.22
N ASN A 117 -1.37 -12.71 -4.32
CA ASN A 117 -0.48 -12.12 -5.33
C ASN A 117 -0.98 -12.42 -6.74
N GLU A 118 -1.37 -13.67 -7.03
CA GLU A 118 -1.91 -14.05 -8.34
C GLU A 118 -3.22 -13.31 -8.67
N LEU A 119 -4.10 -13.11 -7.67
CA LEU A 119 -5.36 -12.39 -7.84
C LEU A 119 -5.16 -10.91 -8.14
N ILE A 120 -4.25 -10.22 -7.44
CA ILE A 120 -3.99 -8.79 -7.69
C ILE A 120 -3.30 -8.56 -9.04
N LEU A 121 -2.38 -9.44 -9.42
CA LEU A 121 -1.70 -9.37 -10.72
C LEU A 121 -2.66 -9.61 -11.90
N ASN A 122 -3.81 -10.23 -11.64
CA ASN A 122 -4.87 -10.46 -12.63
C ASN A 122 -5.88 -9.31 -12.76
N ILE A 123 -5.64 -8.19 -12.08
CA ILE A 123 -6.46 -6.97 -12.14
C ILE A 123 -5.59 -5.84 -12.73
N PRO A 124 -5.88 -5.33 -13.94
CA PRO A 124 -5.20 -4.15 -14.45
C PRO A 124 -5.35 -2.96 -13.50
N LEU A 125 -4.30 -2.15 -13.31
CA LEU A 125 -4.35 -0.97 -12.41
C LEU A 125 -5.50 -0.01 -12.74
N LYS A 126 -5.80 0.18 -14.04
CA LYS A 126 -6.94 0.98 -14.49
C LYS A 126 -8.26 0.47 -13.93
N ASP A 127 -8.46 -0.84 -13.93
CA ASP A 127 -9.70 -1.46 -13.43
C ASP A 127 -9.75 -1.45 -11.90
N LEU A 128 -8.61 -1.64 -11.23
CA LEU A 128 -8.48 -1.49 -9.79
C LEU A 128 -8.97 -0.11 -9.34
N MET A 129 -8.58 0.95 -10.05
CA MET A 129 -8.95 2.33 -9.73
C MET A 129 -10.37 2.71 -10.21
N ALA A 130 -10.87 2.06 -11.27
CA ALA A 130 -12.22 2.32 -11.81
C ALA A 130 -13.37 1.73 -10.97
N HIS A 131 -13.09 0.77 -10.07
CA HIS A 131 -14.10 0.07 -9.28
C HIS A 131 -13.97 0.35 -7.78
N PRO A 132 -14.71 1.35 -7.22
CA PRO A 132 -14.50 1.82 -5.84
C PRO A 132 -14.54 0.73 -4.76
N LYS A 133 -15.43 -0.25 -4.90
CA LYS A 133 -15.55 -1.37 -3.95
C LYS A 133 -14.30 -2.24 -3.92
N LEU A 134 -13.66 -2.43 -5.07
CA LEU A 134 -12.41 -3.18 -5.19
C LEU A 134 -11.24 -2.32 -4.71
N THR A 135 -11.18 -1.05 -5.13
CA THR A 135 -10.15 -0.08 -4.71
C THR A 135 -10.07 -0.01 -3.18
N ILE A 136 -11.20 0.23 -2.51
CA ILE A 136 -11.25 0.36 -1.05
C ILE A 136 -10.84 -0.96 -0.38
N ALA A 137 -11.34 -2.10 -0.85
CA ALA A 137 -10.99 -3.40 -0.29
C ALA A 137 -9.47 -3.66 -0.38
N PHE A 138 -8.87 -3.36 -1.54
CA PHE A 138 -7.44 -3.53 -1.80
C PHE A 138 -6.60 -2.66 -0.88
N PHE A 139 -6.86 -1.35 -0.82
CA PHE A 139 -6.07 -0.44 0.00
C PHE A 139 -6.22 -0.69 1.51
N GLN A 140 -7.42 -1.08 1.97
CA GLN A 140 -7.61 -1.46 3.37
C GLN A 140 -6.83 -2.73 3.72
N LEU A 141 -6.80 -3.73 2.82
CA LEU A 141 -5.99 -4.92 3.03
C LEU A 141 -4.50 -4.57 3.08
N LEU A 142 -4.02 -3.75 2.13
CA LEU A 142 -2.61 -3.36 2.09
C LEU A 142 -2.19 -2.68 3.38
N GLU A 143 -2.91 -1.64 3.82
CA GLU A 143 -2.62 -0.92 5.07
C GLU A 143 -2.60 -1.87 6.28
N SER A 144 -3.57 -2.78 6.36
CA SER A 144 -3.65 -3.79 7.42
C SER A 144 -2.45 -4.75 7.39
N PHE A 145 -2.07 -5.21 6.19
CA PHE A 145 -0.96 -6.11 5.99
C PHE A 145 0.39 -5.44 6.29
N THR A 146 0.60 -4.23 5.79
CA THR A 146 1.85 -3.49 5.96
C THR A 146 2.04 -2.97 7.39
N GLY A 147 0.96 -2.82 8.16
CA GLY A 147 1.03 -2.49 9.58
C GLY A 147 1.63 -3.61 10.44
N ASP A 148 1.27 -4.86 10.17
CA ASP A 148 1.54 -5.98 11.08
C ASP A 148 2.48 -7.08 10.52
N GLN A 149 2.54 -7.26 9.21
CA GLN A 149 3.09 -8.48 8.60
C GLN A 149 4.44 -8.30 7.90
N LEU A 150 4.94 -7.08 7.72
CA LEU A 150 6.15 -6.82 6.92
C LEU A 150 7.39 -7.55 7.45
N PHE A 151 7.54 -7.65 8.77
CA PHE A 151 8.68 -8.34 9.39
C PHE A 151 8.72 -9.84 9.08
N PHE A 152 7.54 -10.46 8.86
CA PHE A 152 7.39 -11.88 8.57
C PHE A 152 7.24 -12.16 7.06
N LEU A 153 7.58 -11.19 6.21
CA LEU A 153 7.48 -11.32 4.75
C LEU A 153 8.76 -11.92 4.18
N LYS A 154 8.74 -13.23 3.93
CA LYS A 154 9.87 -13.98 3.33
C LYS A 154 9.86 -14.02 1.82
N GLU A 155 8.69 -13.89 1.20
CA GLU A 155 8.50 -14.03 -0.23
C GLU A 155 7.46 -13.02 -0.72
N ILE A 156 7.82 -12.28 -1.77
CA ILE A 156 6.93 -11.48 -2.59
C ILE A 156 7.52 -11.47 -4.00
N PRO A 157 6.78 -11.86 -5.03
CA PRO A 157 7.20 -11.73 -6.43
C PRO A 157 7.54 -10.28 -6.79
N LEU A 158 8.49 -10.08 -7.73
CA LEU A 158 8.96 -8.74 -8.09
C LEU A 158 7.85 -7.89 -8.73
N ASP A 159 7.05 -8.52 -9.59
CA ASP A 159 5.87 -7.96 -10.24
C ASP A 159 4.76 -7.62 -9.23
N ALA A 160 4.55 -8.45 -8.20
CA ALA A 160 3.60 -8.14 -7.13
C ALA A 160 4.05 -6.93 -6.29
N TYR A 161 5.35 -6.84 -5.99
CA TYR A 161 5.93 -5.67 -5.32
C TYR A 161 5.75 -4.41 -6.18
N GLU A 162 6.13 -4.47 -7.46
CA GLU A 162 5.95 -3.36 -8.41
C GLU A 162 4.48 -2.93 -8.50
N TYR A 163 3.57 -3.89 -8.66
CA TYR A 163 2.13 -3.63 -8.75
C TYR A 163 1.61 -2.88 -7.52
N VAL A 164 1.99 -3.31 -6.31
CA VAL A 164 1.57 -2.67 -5.05
C VAL A 164 2.06 -1.24 -4.96
N ILE A 165 3.34 -0.97 -5.28
CA ILE A 165 3.89 0.38 -5.19
C ILE A 165 3.27 1.30 -6.26
N ARG A 166 3.09 0.83 -7.50
CA ARG A 166 2.41 1.59 -8.56
C ARG A 166 0.95 1.85 -8.23
N ALA A 167 0.24 0.86 -7.69
CA ALA A 167 -1.13 1.06 -7.21
C ALA A 167 -1.17 2.14 -6.12
N CYS A 168 -0.23 2.15 -5.17
CA CYS A 168 -0.15 3.19 -4.17
C CYS A 168 0.16 4.57 -4.76
N ALA A 169 1.03 4.66 -5.77
CA ALA A 169 1.33 5.91 -6.46
C ALA A 169 0.07 6.50 -7.15
N GLU A 170 -0.75 5.66 -7.79
CA GLU A 170 -2.06 6.07 -8.34
C GLU A 170 -3.08 6.39 -7.24
N GLY A 171 -3.04 5.64 -6.14
CA GLY A 171 -3.90 5.85 -4.97
C GLY A 171 -3.69 7.20 -4.29
N VAL A 172 -2.45 7.71 -4.25
CA VAL A 172 -2.10 9.02 -3.68
C VAL A 172 -2.89 10.15 -4.35
N GLY A 173 -2.99 10.13 -5.67
CA GLY A 173 -3.75 11.11 -6.47
C GLY A 173 -5.24 10.75 -6.65
N ALA A 174 -5.76 9.77 -5.90
CA ALA A 174 -7.16 9.40 -6.01
C ALA A 174 -8.07 10.52 -5.45
N PRO A 175 -9.21 10.81 -6.10
CA PRO A 175 -10.14 11.85 -5.64
C PRO A 175 -10.84 11.49 -4.31
N GLN A 176 -10.80 10.21 -3.92
CA GLN A 176 -11.40 9.73 -2.68
C GLN A 176 -10.38 9.85 -1.54
N GLU A 177 -10.65 10.71 -0.56
CA GLU A 177 -9.77 10.99 0.58
C GLU A 177 -9.33 9.71 1.32
N ASN A 178 -10.26 8.79 1.53
CA ASN A 178 -9.99 7.53 2.21
C ASN A 178 -8.95 6.67 1.45
N VAL A 179 -9.03 6.62 0.11
CA VAL A 179 -8.09 5.88 -0.74
C VAL A 179 -6.71 6.51 -0.68
N SER A 180 -6.63 7.84 -0.87
CA SER A 180 -5.37 8.58 -0.78
C SER A 180 -4.70 8.42 0.58
N SER A 181 -5.48 8.48 1.67
CA SER A 181 -4.97 8.29 3.03
C SER A 181 -4.47 6.87 3.29
N LEU A 182 -5.18 5.84 2.80
CA LEU A 182 -4.74 4.45 2.91
C LEU A 182 -3.46 4.19 2.08
N ALA A 183 -3.38 4.74 0.87
CA ALA A 183 -2.20 4.65 0.02
C ALA A 183 -0.98 5.30 0.69
N CYS A 184 -1.13 6.53 1.21
CA CYS A 184 -0.06 7.23 1.93
C CYS A 184 0.40 6.48 3.17
N THR A 185 -0.53 5.89 3.93
CA THR A 185 -0.21 5.09 5.12
C THR A 185 0.55 3.82 4.76
N THR A 186 0.12 3.13 3.70
CA THR A 186 0.79 1.94 3.18
C THR A 186 2.22 2.26 2.74
N ILE A 187 2.40 3.36 1.99
CA ILE A 187 3.72 3.83 1.56
C ILE A 187 4.59 4.19 2.76
N ASP A 188 4.06 4.93 3.76
CA ASP A 188 4.82 5.30 4.96
C ASP A 188 5.30 4.05 5.70
N GLN A 189 4.45 3.05 5.87
CA GLN A 189 4.80 1.78 6.53
C GLN A 189 5.88 1.02 5.76
N ILE A 190 5.74 0.87 4.44
CA ILE A 190 6.75 0.20 3.59
C ILE A 190 8.07 0.96 3.62
N ALA A 191 8.07 2.26 3.30
CA ALA A 191 9.28 3.07 3.24
C ALA A 191 9.97 3.15 4.61
N SER A 192 9.20 3.35 5.68
CA SER A 192 9.72 3.34 7.06
C SER A 192 10.32 2.00 7.45
N PHE A 193 9.78 0.89 6.94
CA PHE A 193 10.35 -0.42 7.18
C PHE A 193 11.65 -0.59 6.39
N VAL A 194 11.67 -0.22 5.10
CA VAL A 194 12.86 -0.31 4.24
C VAL A 194 14.03 0.50 4.80
N ILE A 195 13.83 1.77 5.16
CA ILE A 195 14.89 2.59 5.76
C ILE A 195 15.33 2.06 7.12
N ARG A 196 14.42 1.51 7.93
CA ARG A 196 14.83 0.81 9.17
C ARG A 196 15.75 -0.36 8.86
N GLN A 197 15.40 -1.18 7.87
CA GLN A 197 16.22 -2.33 7.51
C GLN A 197 17.57 -1.92 6.92
N SER A 198 17.65 -0.83 6.16
CA SER A 198 18.93 -0.37 5.61
C SER A 198 19.88 0.20 6.67
N LEU A 199 19.34 0.77 7.75
CA LEU A 199 20.10 1.24 8.90
C LEU A 199 20.57 0.10 9.82
N LEU A 200 19.97 -1.10 9.70
CA LEU A 200 20.41 -2.28 10.43
C LEU A 200 21.60 -2.89 9.68
N ASN A 201 22.80 -2.82 10.27
CA ASN A 201 24.02 -3.49 9.77
C ASN A 201 23.96 -5.02 9.96
N LYS A 202 22.93 -5.67 9.40
CA LYS A 202 22.72 -7.12 9.47
C LYS A 202 23.37 -7.83 8.28
N PRO A 203 23.87 -9.07 8.47
CA PRO A 203 24.48 -9.85 7.40
C PRO A 203 23.48 -10.31 6.34
N THR A 204 22.20 -10.44 6.71
CA THR A 204 21.12 -10.85 5.80
C THR A 204 20.20 -9.68 5.52
N THR A 205 20.15 -9.26 4.27
CA THR A 205 19.25 -8.22 3.77
C THR A 205 17.81 -8.72 3.79
N HIS A 206 16.91 -7.93 4.38
CA HIS A 206 15.49 -8.24 4.34
C HIS A 206 14.94 -8.15 2.90
N LEU A 207 13.99 -9.01 2.53
CA LEU A 207 13.45 -9.08 1.16
C LEU A 207 12.95 -7.74 0.64
N LEU A 208 12.17 -6.99 1.41
CA LEU A 208 11.71 -5.66 0.99
C LEU A 208 12.83 -4.67 0.68
N LEU A 209 13.94 -4.72 1.42
CA LEU A 209 15.10 -3.87 1.13
C LEU A 209 15.74 -4.31 -0.19
N GLN A 210 15.85 -5.63 -0.43
CA GLN A 210 16.31 -6.15 -1.72
C GLN A 210 15.40 -5.69 -2.88
N ARG A 211 14.07 -5.81 -2.74
CA ARG A 211 13.10 -5.36 -3.76
C ARG A 211 13.20 -3.86 -4.04
N ALA A 212 13.39 -3.05 -3.00
CA ALA A 212 13.61 -1.62 -3.13
C ALA A 212 14.91 -1.29 -3.91
N SER A 213 15.97 -2.08 -3.71
CA SER A 213 17.22 -1.94 -4.48
C SER A 213 17.11 -2.47 -5.92
N GLU A 214 16.25 -3.45 -6.18
CA GLU A 214 15.99 -3.98 -7.53
C GLU A 214 15.16 -3.01 -8.39
N LEU A 215 14.22 -2.26 -7.78
CA LEU A 215 13.35 -1.30 -8.46
C LEU A 215 13.35 0.09 -7.78
N PRO A 216 14.50 0.79 -7.70
CA PRO A 216 14.63 2.06 -7.01
C PRO A 216 13.76 3.18 -7.61
N GLN A 217 13.48 3.09 -8.92
CA GLN A 217 12.62 4.02 -9.65
C GLN A 217 11.18 4.10 -9.10
N LEU A 218 10.72 3.07 -8.40
CA LEU A 218 9.37 3.06 -7.83
C LEU A 218 9.22 4.06 -6.69
N PHE A 219 10.25 4.23 -5.84
CA PHE A 219 10.20 5.27 -4.81
C PHE A 219 10.35 6.67 -5.41
N THR A 220 11.14 6.81 -6.48
CA THR A 220 11.18 8.04 -7.27
C THR A 220 9.79 8.41 -7.80
N LEU A 221 9.07 7.45 -8.40
CA LEU A 221 7.70 7.63 -8.87
C LEU A 221 6.77 8.11 -7.75
N VAL A 222 6.83 7.44 -6.59
CA VAL A 222 5.98 7.77 -5.44
C VAL A 222 6.29 9.15 -4.88
N ILE A 223 7.57 9.54 -4.74
CA ILE A 223 7.98 10.89 -4.31
C ILE A 223 7.38 11.93 -5.25
N SER A 224 7.53 11.73 -6.57
CA SER A 224 7.02 12.63 -7.59
C SER A 224 5.50 12.81 -7.49
N ARG A 225 4.75 11.70 -7.38
CA ARG A 225 3.30 11.74 -7.24
C ARG A 225 2.85 12.47 -5.98
N ILE A 226 3.48 12.18 -4.84
CA ILE A 226 3.14 12.85 -3.58
C ILE A 226 3.42 14.35 -3.69
N LEU A 227 4.56 14.75 -4.25
CA LEU A 227 4.92 16.18 -4.37
C LEU A 227 4.04 16.90 -5.39
N GLU A 228 3.72 16.28 -6.51
CA GLU A 228 2.73 16.80 -7.47
C GLU A 228 1.40 17.10 -6.78
N THR A 229 0.85 16.10 -6.09
CA THR A 229 -0.43 16.22 -5.38
C THR A 229 -0.35 17.17 -4.18
N ALA A 230 0.76 17.21 -3.44
CA ALA A 230 0.90 18.02 -2.24
C ALA A 230 1.23 19.50 -2.52
N LEU A 231 1.87 19.81 -3.66
CA LEU A 231 2.32 21.16 -4.00
C LEU A 231 1.38 21.88 -4.97
N PHE A 232 0.72 21.16 -5.89
CA PHE A 232 0.00 21.76 -7.01
C PHE A 232 -1.51 21.49 -7.03
N GLU A 233 -2.01 20.54 -6.24
CA GLU A 233 -3.44 20.30 -6.12
C GLU A 233 -4.03 21.03 -4.89
N ASP A 234 -5.23 21.58 -5.05
CA ASP A 234 -6.02 22.22 -3.98
C ASP A 234 -6.63 21.18 -3.02
N ASN A 235 -5.78 20.32 -2.46
CA ASN A 235 -6.22 19.24 -1.58
C ASN A 235 -6.28 19.69 -0.11
N THR A 236 -7.36 19.32 0.56
CA THR A 236 -7.62 19.56 2.00
C THR A 236 -6.90 18.56 2.92
N HIS A 237 -6.35 17.46 2.40
CA HIS A 237 -5.87 16.30 3.16
C HIS A 237 -4.34 16.25 3.35
N ASN A 238 -3.75 17.41 3.66
CA ASN A 238 -2.30 17.63 3.56
C ASN A 238 -1.46 16.83 4.56
N TRP A 239 -2.08 16.39 5.65
CA TRP A 239 -1.35 15.65 6.68
C TRP A 239 -1.01 14.23 6.23
N SER A 240 -1.90 13.52 5.53
CA SER A 240 -1.61 12.14 5.09
C SER A 240 -0.53 12.10 4.01
N LEU A 241 -0.55 13.03 3.05
CA LEU A 241 0.42 13.14 1.96
C LEU A 241 1.86 13.34 2.44
N THR A 242 2.06 14.08 3.52
CA THR A 242 3.41 14.45 3.99
C THR A 242 4.08 13.37 4.85
N ARG A 243 3.32 12.46 5.46
CA ARG A 243 3.85 11.37 6.30
C ARG A 243 4.83 10.44 5.56
N PRO A 244 4.51 9.91 4.37
CA PRO A 244 5.43 9.03 3.65
C PRO A 244 6.66 9.75 3.10
N LEU A 245 6.68 11.09 2.98
CA LEU A 245 7.78 11.81 2.35
C LEU A 245 9.09 11.67 3.12
N LEU A 246 9.11 11.81 4.45
CA LEU A 246 10.38 11.70 5.19
C LEU A 246 11.10 10.37 4.93
N PRO A 247 10.50 9.19 5.15
CA PRO A 247 11.20 7.93 4.89
C PRO A 247 11.60 7.78 3.41
N LEU A 248 10.80 8.26 2.46
CA LEU A 248 11.16 8.24 1.03
C LEU A 248 12.37 9.13 0.72
N VAL A 249 12.42 10.35 1.27
CA VAL A 249 13.54 11.29 1.13
C VAL A 249 14.82 10.71 1.74
N LEU A 250 14.72 10.02 2.88
CA LEU A 250 15.86 9.35 3.49
C LEU A 250 16.37 8.17 2.65
N ILE A 251 15.49 7.49 1.90
CA ILE A 251 15.88 6.41 0.98
C ILE A 251 16.52 6.97 -0.30
N ASN A 252 15.96 8.03 -0.86
CA ASN A 252 16.40 8.61 -2.13
C ASN A 252 16.64 10.11 -2.03
N ARG A 253 17.69 10.48 -1.29
CA ARG A 253 18.06 11.88 -1.03
C ARG A 253 18.51 12.60 -2.30
N GLU A 254 19.22 11.92 -3.18
CA GLU A 254 19.70 12.48 -4.44
C GLU A 254 18.53 12.94 -5.32
N PHE A 255 17.47 12.13 -5.41
CA PHE A 255 16.28 12.53 -6.16
C PHE A 255 15.53 13.68 -5.51
N TRP A 256 15.46 13.73 -4.18
CA TRP A 256 14.88 14.88 -3.46
C TRP A 256 15.62 16.18 -3.81
N ASP A 257 16.96 16.18 -3.72
CA ASP A 257 17.78 17.35 -4.03
C ASP A 257 17.64 17.77 -5.51
N PHE A 258 17.59 16.80 -6.42
CA PHE A 258 17.28 17.03 -7.84
C PHE A 258 15.89 17.65 -8.05
N TYR A 259 14.86 17.10 -7.41
CA TYR A 259 13.48 17.57 -7.54
C TYR A 259 13.35 19.02 -7.05
N ILE A 260 13.86 19.30 -5.85
CA ILE A 260 13.84 20.63 -5.25
C ILE A 260 14.65 21.63 -6.08
N GLY A 261 15.84 21.27 -6.56
CA GLY A 261 16.66 22.13 -7.40
C GLY A 261 15.96 22.50 -8.71
N THR A 262 15.34 21.52 -9.38
CA THR A 262 14.59 21.74 -10.62
C THR A 262 13.32 22.56 -10.36
N LEU A 263 12.62 22.31 -9.24
CA LEU A 263 11.47 23.10 -8.82
C LEU A 263 11.84 24.57 -8.64
N VAL A 264 12.92 24.87 -7.92
CA VAL A 264 13.39 26.25 -7.68
C VAL A 264 13.79 26.91 -8.99
N ASN A 265 14.56 26.22 -9.84
CA ASN A 265 15.03 26.78 -11.11
C ASN A 265 13.90 27.07 -12.10
N GLY A 266 12.80 26.31 -12.02
CA GLY A 266 11.60 26.52 -12.83
C GLY A 266 10.69 27.65 -12.35
N GLN A 267 10.96 28.26 -11.18
CA GLN A 267 10.19 29.42 -10.72
C GLN A 267 10.61 30.71 -11.42
N LEU A 268 9.75 31.73 -11.36
CA LEU A 268 10.07 33.09 -11.79
C LEU A 268 11.24 33.67 -10.98
N ASP A 269 12.13 34.45 -11.61
CA ASP A 269 13.39 34.91 -11.00
C ASP A 269 13.20 35.62 -9.64
N GLY A 270 12.16 36.45 -9.50
CA GLY A 270 11.85 37.14 -8.25
C GLY A 270 11.43 36.22 -7.08
N TRP A 271 11.06 34.97 -7.38
CA TRP A 271 10.57 34.00 -6.39
C TRP A 271 11.57 32.88 -6.12
N LYS A 272 12.59 32.67 -6.97
CA LYS A 272 13.58 31.59 -6.83
C LYS A 272 14.24 31.57 -5.46
N GLU A 273 14.67 32.74 -4.98
CA GLU A 273 15.34 32.84 -3.68
C GLU A 273 14.39 32.53 -2.52
N ALA A 274 13.17 33.08 -2.55
CA ALA A 274 12.15 32.86 -1.52
C ALA A 274 11.74 31.38 -1.45
N VAL A 275 11.39 30.78 -2.60
CA VAL A 275 11.01 29.37 -2.70
C VAL A 275 12.18 28.46 -2.31
N GLY A 276 13.38 28.73 -2.81
CA GLY A 276 14.57 27.93 -2.50
C GLY A 276 14.98 28.01 -1.03
N THR A 277 14.77 29.15 -0.37
CA THR A 277 15.01 29.29 1.07
C THR A 277 13.95 28.53 1.87
N ALA A 278 12.68 28.67 1.51
CA ALA A 278 11.59 27.99 2.19
C ALA A 278 11.66 26.46 2.05
N LEU A 279 12.06 25.94 0.89
CA LEU A 279 12.27 24.50 0.67
C LEU A 279 13.49 23.97 1.46
N ARG A 280 14.57 24.74 1.58
CA ARG A 280 15.72 24.37 2.43
C ARG A 280 15.34 24.22 3.90
N LYS A 281 14.44 25.08 4.41
CA LYS A 281 13.91 24.97 5.79
C LYS A 281 13.20 23.64 6.06
N ILE A 282 12.69 22.94 5.03
CA ILE A 282 12.02 21.63 5.19
C ILE A 282 13.00 20.57 5.72
N MET A 283 14.27 20.68 5.38
CA MET A 283 15.30 19.71 5.79
C MET A 283 16.09 20.16 7.02
N ASP A 284 15.81 21.34 7.57
CA ASP A 284 16.60 21.92 8.65
C ASP A 284 16.45 21.13 9.95
N GLY A 285 17.56 20.56 10.42
CA GLY A 285 17.65 19.68 11.59
C GLY A 285 16.86 18.37 11.46
N ILE A 286 16.60 17.91 10.23
CA ILE A 286 16.13 16.56 9.97
C ILE A 286 17.29 15.58 10.06
N GLU A 287 17.14 14.57 10.92
CA GLU A 287 18.14 13.52 11.12
C GLU A 287 17.87 12.30 10.22
N VAL A 288 18.87 11.43 10.07
CA VAL A 288 18.73 10.15 9.32
C VAL A 288 18.10 9.09 10.22
N ASN A 289 16.86 9.33 10.62
CA ASN A 289 16.04 8.38 11.36
C ASN A 289 14.55 8.64 11.12
N ILE A 290 13.72 7.68 11.52
CA ILE A 290 12.26 7.74 11.39
C ILE A 290 11.56 7.78 12.76
N LEU A 291 12.22 8.36 13.76
CA LEU A 291 11.62 8.55 15.08
C LEU A 291 10.38 9.46 14.95
N PRO A 292 9.33 9.26 15.79
CA PRO A 292 8.12 10.07 15.72
C PRO A 292 8.40 11.57 15.74
N ALA A 293 9.30 12.03 16.62
CA ALA A 293 9.68 13.45 16.70
C ALA A 293 10.29 13.99 15.39
N ASN A 294 11.11 13.20 14.69
CA ASN A 294 11.72 13.61 13.43
C ASN A 294 10.68 13.63 12.28
N LYS A 295 9.78 12.63 12.24
CA LYS A 295 8.63 12.61 11.32
C LYS A 295 7.73 13.83 11.52
N ASP A 296 7.36 14.12 12.77
CA ASP A 296 6.51 15.25 13.10
C ASP A 296 7.18 16.58 12.73
N ARG A 297 8.49 16.72 12.98
CA ARG A 297 9.27 17.89 12.57
C ARG A 297 9.20 18.10 11.06
N PHE A 298 9.50 17.08 10.26
CA PHE A 298 9.43 17.17 8.80
C PHE A 298 8.04 17.58 8.32
N THR A 299 6.99 16.94 8.84
CA THR A 299 5.61 17.27 8.48
C THR A 299 5.26 18.72 8.83
N GLN A 300 5.63 19.20 10.02
CA GLN A 300 5.39 20.60 10.42
C GLN A 300 6.15 21.61 9.57
N GLN A 301 7.38 21.30 9.17
CA GLN A 301 8.17 22.17 8.30
C GLN A 301 7.57 22.23 6.88
N PHE A 302 7.10 21.11 6.35
CA PHE A 302 6.41 21.08 5.05
C PHE A 302 5.09 21.87 5.07
N LEU A 303 4.29 21.73 6.13
CA LEU A 303 3.07 22.52 6.31
C LEU A 303 3.39 24.02 6.46
N SER A 304 4.48 24.36 7.13
CA SER A 304 4.93 25.75 7.27
C SER A 304 5.38 26.35 5.95
N PHE A 305 6.12 25.59 5.14
CA PHE A 305 6.46 25.97 3.76
C PHE A 305 5.20 26.33 2.95
N ARG A 306 4.17 25.49 2.97
CA ARG A 306 2.93 25.77 2.23
C ARG A 306 2.20 27.01 2.73
N ARG A 307 2.14 27.22 4.05
CA ARG A 307 1.58 28.44 4.64
C ARG A 307 2.35 29.68 4.19
N GLU A 308 3.67 29.62 4.16
CA GLU A 308 4.54 30.70 3.66
C GLU A 308 4.26 31.00 2.19
N MET A 309 4.12 29.97 1.34
CA MET A 309 3.75 30.16 -0.08
C MET A 309 2.38 30.83 -0.24
N ALA A 310 1.37 30.38 0.52
CA ALA A 310 0.03 30.94 0.46
C ALA A 310 -0.03 32.39 0.98
N GLN A 311 0.65 32.69 2.09
CA GLN A 311 0.70 34.04 2.69
C GLN A 311 1.38 35.05 1.77
N ASN A 312 2.45 34.64 1.09
CA ASN A 312 3.18 35.47 0.15
C ASN A 312 2.55 35.48 -1.26
N GLN A 313 1.39 34.83 -1.46
CA GLN A 313 0.70 34.71 -2.75
C GLN A 313 1.61 34.14 -3.86
N ILE A 314 2.45 33.17 -3.48
CA ILE A 314 3.36 32.48 -4.41
C ILE A 314 2.61 31.32 -5.04
N THR A 315 2.34 31.41 -6.33
CA THR A 315 1.87 30.26 -7.11
C THR A 315 3.07 29.53 -7.69
N LEU A 316 3.31 28.30 -7.23
CA LEU A 316 4.40 27.47 -7.74
C LEU A 316 4.12 27.07 -9.19
N MET A 317 5.13 27.22 -10.03
CA MET A 317 5.11 26.77 -11.42
C MET A 317 5.63 25.34 -11.50
N PHE A 318 4.90 24.44 -12.18
CA PHE A 318 5.38 23.09 -12.43
C PHE A 318 6.42 23.09 -13.57
N PRO A 319 7.69 22.74 -13.32
CA PRO A 319 8.73 22.75 -14.36
C PRO A 319 8.48 21.68 -15.44
N PRO A 320 8.65 22.01 -16.73
CA PRO A 320 8.54 21.04 -17.83
C PRO A 320 9.54 19.86 -17.70
N ASP A 321 10.74 20.13 -17.22
CA ASP A 321 11.79 19.13 -17.05
C ASP A 321 11.44 18.10 -15.97
N LEU A 322 10.76 18.53 -14.89
CA LEU A 322 10.20 17.61 -13.91
C LEU A 322 9.11 16.74 -14.54
N ARG A 323 8.26 17.31 -15.39
CA ARG A 323 7.22 16.53 -16.10
C ARG A 323 7.83 15.42 -16.96
N ALA A 324 8.90 15.74 -17.69
CA ALA A 324 9.60 14.77 -18.52
C ALA A 324 10.23 13.65 -17.67
N ALA A 325 10.91 14.01 -16.58
CA ALA A 325 11.53 13.06 -15.67
C ALA A 325 10.50 12.11 -15.02
N VAL A 326 9.33 12.63 -14.61
CA VAL A 326 8.26 11.82 -14.02
C VAL A 326 7.61 10.90 -15.06
N ASN A 327 7.36 11.38 -16.27
CA ASN A 327 6.76 10.58 -17.34
C ASN A 327 7.64 9.39 -17.76
N CYS A 328 8.97 9.49 -17.61
CA CYS A 328 9.88 8.36 -17.87
C CYS A 328 9.80 7.25 -16.81
N LEU A 329 9.15 7.49 -15.67
CA LEU A 329 8.97 6.51 -14.58
C LEU A 329 7.64 5.74 -14.70
N GLY A 330 6.72 6.23 -15.54
CA GLY A 330 5.35 5.74 -15.73
C GLY A 330 5.25 4.39 -16.42
#